data_AF-A0A539DM99-F1
#
_entry.id   AF-A0A539DM99-F1
#
_cell.length_a   1.000
_cell.length_b   1.000
_cell.length_c   1.000
_cell.angle_alpha   90.00
_cell.angle_beta   90.00
_cell.angle_gamma   90.00
#
_symmetry.space_group_name_H-M   'P 1'
#
loop_
_entity.id
_entity.type
_entity.pdbx_description
1 polymer ?
#
loop_
_entity_poly.entity_id
_entity_poly.type
_entity_poly.pdbx_seq_one_letter_code
_entity_poly.pdbx_strand_id
1 'polypeptide(L)'
;SAKALMEPRSALAQTLRDRVYSRPAIPPASPWLSSARPDSPQLTLDTEPDGTRRLRWSGRGEALVRNWVLKTRSGGQWTLSVIPAGEGAGMTPLAGSVDRVTLSAIDRYGSEGDPAQMDIK
;
A
#
# COMPACT_ATOMS: atom_id res chain seq x y z
N SER A 1 12.41 29.98 4.29
CA SER A 1 11.46 29.49 5.31
C SER A 1 10.74 28.25 4.79
N ALA A 2 10.45 27.25 5.64
CA ALA A 2 9.80 25.98 5.27
C ALA A 2 8.31 26.11 4.87
N LYS A 3 7.71 27.30 5.05
CA LYS A 3 6.31 27.59 4.73
C LYS A 3 5.90 27.18 3.31
N ALA A 4 6.79 27.37 2.33
CA ALA A 4 6.54 26.99 0.94
C ALA A 4 6.34 25.47 0.75
N LEU A 5 6.85 24.62 1.64
CA LEU A 5 6.62 23.17 1.57
C LEU A 5 5.32 22.74 2.26
N MET A 6 4.88 23.49 3.27
CA MET A 6 3.70 23.18 4.06
C MET A 6 2.39 23.63 3.39
N GLU A 7 2.45 24.63 2.50
CA GLU A 7 1.31 25.06 1.71
C GLU A 7 1.19 24.20 0.44
N PRO A 8 0.20 23.29 0.33
CA PRO A 8 0.09 22.39 -0.82
C PRO A 8 -0.10 23.14 -2.14
N ARG A 9 -0.60 24.37 -2.06
CA ARG A 9 -0.87 25.25 -3.20
C ARG A 9 0.34 26.08 -3.64
N SER A 10 1.47 25.97 -2.96
CA SER A 10 2.68 26.65 -3.41
C SER A 10 3.19 26.00 -4.71
N ALA A 11 3.79 26.81 -5.58
CA ALA A 11 4.39 26.32 -6.82
C ALA A 11 5.48 25.26 -6.55
N LEU A 12 6.21 25.39 -5.45
CA LEU A 12 7.25 24.44 -5.05
C LEU A 12 6.65 23.09 -4.64
N ALA A 13 5.65 23.08 -3.75
CA ALA A 13 5.02 21.85 -3.27
C ALA A 13 4.26 21.12 -4.40
N GLN A 14 3.69 21.85 -5.35
CA GLN A 14 3.09 21.27 -6.56
C GLN A 14 4.16 20.64 -7.46
N THR A 15 5.22 21.39 -7.80
CA THR A 15 6.29 20.87 -8.68
C THR A 15 6.93 19.60 -8.10
N LEU A 16 7.19 19.58 -6.79
CA LEU A 16 7.74 18.41 -6.13
C LEU A 16 6.79 17.20 -6.21
N ARG A 17 5.48 17.38 -5.96
CA ARG A 17 4.51 16.28 -6.04
C ARG A 17 4.28 15.79 -7.47
N ASP A 18 4.15 16.71 -8.41
CA ASP A 18 3.66 16.37 -9.76
C ASP A 18 4.80 15.97 -10.72
N ARG A 19 6.04 16.39 -10.44
CA ARG A 19 7.19 16.16 -11.33
C ARG A 19 8.29 15.32 -10.70
N VAL A 20 8.71 15.65 -9.48
CA VAL A 20 9.90 15.04 -8.85
C VAL A 20 9.56 13.75 -8.12
N TYR A 21 8.48 13.76 -7.34
CA TYR A 21 7.97 12.64 -6.54
C TYR A 21 6.62 12.15 -7.06
N SER A 22 6.49 12.04 -8.38
CA SER A 22 5.24 11.68 -9.06
C SER A 22 4.86 10.19 -8.90
N ARG A 23 5.64 9.42 -8.16
CA ARG A 23 5.43 8.01 -7.89
C ARG A 23 5.40 7.78 -6.38
N PRO A 24 4.51 6.90 -5.87
CA PRO A 24 4.52 6.52 -4.47
C PRO A 24 5.89 5.98 -4.06
N ALA A 25 6.36 6.42 -2.90
CA ALA A 25 7.61 5.96 -2.31
C ALA A 25 7.37 5.61 -0.83
N ILE A 26 8.14 4.66 -0.34
CA ILE A 26 8.11 4.22 1.06
C ILE A 26 9.46 4.58 1.66
N PRO A 27 9.50 5.14 2.89
CA PRO A 27 10.75 5.34 3.60
C PRO A 27 11.54 4.03 3.71
N PRO A 28 12.87 4.05 3.58
CA PRO A 28 13.67 2.86 3.82
C PRO A 28 13.52 2.40 5.27
N ALA A 29 13.69 1.10 5.50
CA ALA A 29 13.69 0.53 6.84
C ALA A 29 14.73 1.24 7.72
N SER A 30 14.34 1.57 8.95
CA SER A 30 15.17 2.22 9.97
C SER A 30 15.52 1.22 11.07
N PRO A 31 16.40 0.23 10.81
CA PRO A 31 16.64 -0.91 11.71
C PRO A 31 17.22 -0.51 13.07
N TRP A 32 17.80 0.68 13.19
CA TRP A 32 18.31 1.21 14.46
C TRP A 32 17.19 1.62 15.45
N LEU A 33 15.94 1.74 14.99
CA LEU A 33 14.77 1.98 15.85
C LEU A 33 14.04 0.70 16.23
N SER A 34 13.97 -0.25 15.31
CA SER A 34 13.33 -1.56 15.51
C SER A 34 13.72 -2.50 14.37
N SER A 35 13.95 -3.77 14.69
CA SER A 35 14.15 -4.85 13.72
C SER A 35 12.93 -5.75 13.57
N ALA A 36 11.83 -5.48 14.29
CA ALA A 36 10.58 -6.22 14.13
C ALA A 36 10.01 -5.96 12.73
N ARG A 37 9.35 -6.98 12.17
CA ARG A 37 8.65 -6.89 10.88
C ARG A 37 7.18 -7.24 11.09
N PRO A 38 6.26 -6.58 10.37
CA PRO A 38 4.86 -6.99 10.35
C PRO A 38 4.67 -8.42 9.87
N ASP A 39 3.65 -9.10 10.38
CA ASP A 39 3.24 -10.40 9.86
C ASP A 39 2.59 -10.26 8.47
N SER A 40 2.58 -11.38 7.74
CA SER A 40 1.91 -11.45 6.44
C SER A 40 0.39 -11.29 6.60
N PRO A 41 -0.27 -10.42 5.81
CA PRO A 41 -1.71 -10.24 5.91
C PRO A 41 -2.47 -11.45 5.40
N GLN A 42 -3.74 -11.53 5.79
CA GLN A 42 -4.68 -12.45 5.16
C GLN A 42 -5.42 -11.75 4.03
N LEU A 43 -5.55 -12.41 2.89
CA LEU A 43 -6.26 -11.89 1.72
C LEU A 43 -7.54 -12.68 1.48
N THR A 44 -8.61 -11.97 1.17
CA THR A 44 -9.85 -12.53 0.63
C THR A 44 -10.32 -11.73 -0.57
N LEU A 45 -10.96 -12.41 -1.50
CA LEU A 45 -11.55 -11.78 -2.69
C LEU A 45 -13.07 -11.95 -2.63
N ASP A 46 -13.77 -10.83 -2.62
CA ASP A 46 -15.23 -10.81 -2.67
C ASP A 46 -15.68 -10.33 -4.04
N THR A 47 -16.71 -10.97 -4.59
CA THR A 47 -17.35 -10.54 -5.82
C THR A 47 -18.75 -10.05 -5.48
N GLU A 48 -18.98 -8.76 -5.70
CA GLU A 48 -20.27 -8.13 -5.49
C GLU A 48 -21.26 -8.55 -6.61
N PRO A 49 -22.58 -8.44 -6.40
CA PRO A 49 -23.58 -8.85 -7.39
C PRO A 49 -23.47 -8.13 -8.75
N ASP A 50 -22.87 -6.94 -8.78
CA ASP A 50 -22.62 -6.16 -10.00
C ASP A 50 -21.34 -6.61 -10.76
N GLY A 51 -20.67 -7.65 -10.27
CA GLY A 51 -19.41 -8.16 -10.83
C GLY A 51 -18.16 -7.44 -10.33
N THR A 52 -18.29 -6.42 -9.47
CA THR A 52 -17.14 -5.74 -8.87
C THR A 52 -16.38 -6.67 -7.95
N ARG A 53 -15.09 -6.88 -8.23
CA ARG A 53 -14.19 -7.65 -7.36
C ARG A 53 -13.55 -6.73 -6.33
N ARG A 54 -13.64 -7.09 -5.06
CA ARG A 54 -13.04 -6.36 -3.93
C ARG A 54 -12.02 -7.23 -3.23
N LEU A 55 -10.79 -6.74 -3.17
CA LEU A 55 -9.75 -7.32 -2.32
C LEU A 55 -9.98 -6.83 -0.90
N ARG A 56 -10.14 -7.75 0.05
CA ARG A 56 -10.16 -7.47 1.48
C ARG A 56 -8.93 -8.07 2.13
N TRP A 57 -8.45 -7.41 3.17
CA TRP A 57 -7.33 -7.91 3.94
C TRP A 57 -7.41 -7.54 5.41
N SER A 58 -6.77 -8.35 6.25
CA SER A 58 -6.57 -8.06 7.65
C SER A 58 -5.10 -8.31 8.04
N GLY A 59 -4.57 -7.43 8.87
CA GLY A 59 -3.30 -7.67 9.55
C GLY A 59 -3.52 -8.61 10.72
N ARG A 60 -2.58 -9.54 10.92
CA ARG A 60 -2.41 -10.27 12.17
C ARG A 60 -1.15 -9.72 12.86
N GLY A 61 -1.11 -9.74 14.19
CA GLY A 61 0.10 -9.39 14.96
C GLY A 61 0.02 -8.10 15.78
N GLU A 62 0.99 -7.93 16.69
CA GLU A 62 1.13 -6.79 17.62
C GLU A 62 1.73 -5.54 16.96
N ALA A 63 2.44 -5.72 15.84
CA ALA A 63 3.12 -4.62 15.14
C ALA A 63 2.10 -3.71 14.45
N LEU A 64 2.07 -2.43 14.85
CA LEU A 64 1.22 -1.43 14.25
C LEU A 64 1.62 -1.19 12.78
N VAL A 65 0.81 -1.71 11.86
CA VAL A 65 0.93 -1.45 10.43
C VAL A 65 0.65 0.03 10.21
N ARG A 66 1.56 0.72 9.50
CA ARG A 66 1.39 2.12 9.11
C ARG A 66 0.87 2.26 7.70
N ASN A 67 1.37 1.43 6.79
CA ASN A 67 0.95 1.39 5.39
C ASN A 67 0.86 -0.05 4.89
N TRP A 68 0.00 -0.26 3.90
CA TRP A 68 -0.07 -1.45 3.08
C TRP A 68 0.50 -1.16 1.70
N VAL A 69 1.25 -2.10 1.15
CA VAL A 69 1.77 -2.02 -0.22
C VAL A 69 1.05 -3.05 -1.05
N LEU A 70 0.11 -2.56 -1.87
CA LEU A 70 -0.60 -3.38 -2.82
C LEU A 70 0.11 -3.32 -4.16
N LYS A 71 0.57 -4.47 -4.66
CA LYS A 71 1.02 -4.62 -6.03
C LYS A 71 0.00 -5.45 -6.78
N THR A 72 -0.49 -4.93 -7.90
CA THR A 72 -1.43 -5.64 -8.78
C THR A 72 -0.77 -5.89 -10.12
N ARG A 73 -1.03 -7.05 -10.71
CA ARG A 73 -0.58 -7.39 -12.06
C ARG A 73 -1.77 -7.49 -12.98
N SER A 74 -1.69 -6.78 -14.10
CA SER A 74 -2.67 -6.86 -15.19
C SER A 74 -1.94 -6.88 -16.52
N GLY A 75 -2.24 -7.88 -17.36
CA GLY A 75 -1.61 -7.98 -18.69
C GLY A 75 -0.09 -8.09 -18.60
N GLY A 76 0.42 -8.71 -17.53
CA GLY A 76 1.86 -8.86 -17.29
C GLY A 76 2.54 -7.67 -16.62
N GLN A 77 1.90 -6.50 -16.53
CA GLN A 77 2.45 -5.27 -15.96
C GLN A 77 2.08 -5.10 -14.48
N TRP A 78 3.03 -4.67 -13.65
CA TRP A 78 2.81 -4.42 -12.23
C TRP A 78 2.52 -2.95 -11.95
N THR A 79 1.49 -2.70 -11.14
CA THR A 79 1.17 -1.39 -10.56
C THR A 79 1.33 -1.46 -9.05
N LEU A 80 1.78 -0.37 -8.43
CA LEU A 80 1.96 -0.26 -6.98
C LEU A 80 1.08 0.84 -6.42
N SER A 81 0.39 0.51 -5.33
CA SER A 81 -0.44 1.41 -4.54
C SER A 81 -0.02 1.33 -3.07
N VAL A 82 0.14 2.49 -2.43
CA VAL A 82 0.41 2.59 -0.99
C VAL A 82 -0.86 3.03 -0.30
N ILE A 83 -1.36 2.23 0.63
CA ILE A 83 -2.64 2.44 1.30
C ILE A 83 -2.36 2.65 2.79
N PRO A 84 -2.67 3.82 3.38
CA PRO A 84 -2.52 4.03 4.81
C PRO A 84 -3.33 3.00 5.60
N ALA A 85 -2.78 2.50 6.71
CA ALA A 85 -3.55 1.66 7.61
C ALA A 85 -4.65 2.48 8.29
N GLY A 86 -5.87 1.97 8.25
CA GLY A 86 -7.02 2.49 8.99
C GLY A 86 -7.36 1.60 10.18
N GLU A 87 -8.51 1.85 10.79
CA GLU A 87 -9.07 0.96 11.82
C GLU A 87 -9.68 -0.29 11.17
N GLY A 88 -9.28 -1.47 11.64
CA GLY A 88 -9.86 -2.75 11.20
C GLY A 88 -9.30 -3.30 9.87
N ALA A 89 -10.14 -4.08 9.18
CA ALA A 89 -9.78 -4.72 7.92
C ALA A 89 -9.77 -3.71 6.77
N GLY A 90 -8.76 -3.80 5.90
CA GLY A 90 -8.66 -2.99 4.69
C GLY A 90 -9.45 -3.58 3.54
N MET A 91 -9.89 -2.72 2.61
CA MET A 91 -10.60 -3.12 1.41
C MET A 91 -10.30 -2.17 0.26
N THR A 92 -10.13 -2.70 -0.95
CA THR A 92 -10.05 -1.91 -2.19
C THR A 92 -10.70 -2.65 -3.35
N PRO A 93 -11.41 -1.96 -4.25
CA PRO A 93 -11.82 -2.56 -5.51
C PRO A 93 -10.60 -2.94 -6.35
N LEU A 94 -10.69 -4.05 -7.07
CA LEU A 94 -9.74 -4.43 -8.12
C LEU A 94 -10.32 -3.99 -9.46
N ALA A 95 -9.67 -3.04 -10.12
CA ALA A 95 -10.09 -2.54 -11.42
C ALA A 95 -9.50 -3.37 -12.56
N GLY A 96 -10.32 -3.65 -13.57
CA GLY A 96 -9.89 -4.33 -14.80
C GLY A 96 -9.47 -5.79 -14.59
N SER A 97 -8.65 -6.27 -15.52
CA SER A 97 -8.23 -7.67 -15.64
C SER A 97 -7.00 -7.98 -14.78
N VAL A 98 -7.07 -7.71 -13.48
CA VAL A 98 -6.02 -8.12 -12.53
C VAL A 98 -5.95 -9.64 -12.51
N ASP A 99 -4.75 -10.19 -12.73
CA ASP A 99 -4.45 -11.62 -12.73
C ASP A 99 -3.71 -12.07 -11.45
N ARG A 100 -3.00 -11.15 -10.79
CA ARG A 100 -2.28 -11.42 -9.55
C ARG A 100 -2.23 -10.22 -8.64
N VAL A 101 -2.32 -10.46 -7.34
CA VAL A 101 -2.11 -9.44 -6.30
C VAL A 101 -1.05 -9.90 -5.30
N THR A 102 -0.25 -8.96 -4.82
CA THR A 102 0.59 -9.13 -3.63
C THR A 102 0.35 -7.99 -2.68
N LEU A 103 0.25 -8.29 -1.38
CA LEU A 103 0.06 -7.29 -0.34
C LEU A 103 1.06 -7.53 0.79
N SER A 104 1.80 -6.50 1.15
CA SER A 104 2.69 -6.51 2.32
C SER A 104 2.35 -5.37 3.28
N ALA A 105 2.59 -5.61 4.57
CA ALA A 105 2.49 -4.59 5.61
C ALA A 105 3.83 -3.87 5.78
N ILE A 106 3.76 -2.56 6.02
CA ILE A 106 4.88 -1.69 6.37
C ILE A 106 4.62 -1.11 7.75
N ASP A 107 5.56 -1.28 8.68
CA ASP A 107 5.45 -0.68 10.01
C ASP A 107 5.80 0.83 10.02
N ARG A 108 5.78 1.44 11.21
CA ARG A 108 6.13 2.86 11.38
C ARG A 108 7.61 3.19 11.11
N TYR A 109 8.46 2.19 10.99
CA TYR A 109 9.91 2.32 10.80
C TYR A 109 10.36 1.97 9.37
N GLY A 110 9.41 1.66 8.48
CA GLY A 110 9.68 1.31 7.09
C GLY A 110 10.05 -0.16 6.86
N SER A 111 9.92 -1.02 7.88
CA SER A 111 10.16 -2.46 7.74
C SER A 111 8.99 -3.11 7.00
N GLU A 112 9.29 -3.81 5.91
CA GLU A 112 8.33 -4.60 5.13
C GLU A 112 8.23 -6.03 5.67
N GLY A 113 7.01 -6.49 5.93
CA GLY A 113 6.69 -7.87 6.25
C GLY A 113 6.63 -8.77 5.03
N ASP A 114 6.53 -10.08 5.26
CA ASP A 114 6.43 -11.04 4.16
C ASP A 114 5.13 -10.82 3.35
N PRO A 115 5.20 -10.74 2.01
CA PRO A 115 4.03 -10.44 1.21
C PRO A 115 3.07 -11.63 1.14
N ALA A 116 1.78 -11.36 1.32
CA ALA A 116 0.73 -12.30 0.95
C ALA A 116 0.48 -12.19 -0.56
N GLN A 117 0.28 -13.33 -1.24
CA GLN A 117 0.02 -13.37 -2.67
C GLN A 117 -1.29 -14.12 -2.95
N MET A 118 -2.03 -13.65 -3.96
CA MET A 118 -3.24 -14.32 -4.44
C MET A 118 -3.34 -14.19 -5.96
N ASP A 119 -3.60 -15.31 -6.63
CA ASP A 119 -3.97 -15.34 -8.05
C ASP A 119 -5.46 -15.04 -8.18
N ILE A 120 -5.81 -14.16 -9.12
CA ILE A 120 -7.18 -13.73 -9.37
C ILE A 120 -7.66 -14.46 -10.63
N LYS A 121 -8.64 -15.35 -10.45
CA LYS A 121 -9.31 -16.06 -11.56
C LYS A 121 -10.54 -15.30 -12.05
#